data_AF-A0A1S8XUD4-F1
#
_entry.id   AF-A0A1S8XUD4-F1
#
_cell.length_a   1.000
_cell.length_b   1.000
_cell.length_c   1.000
_cell.angle_alpha   90.00
_cell.angle_beta   90.00
_cell.angle_gamma   90.00
#
_symmetry.space_group_name_H-M   'P 1'
#
loop_
_entity.id
_entity.type
_entity.pdbx_description
1 polymer ?
#
loop_
_entity_poly.entity_id
_entity_poly.type
_entity_poly.pdbx_seq_one_letter_code
_entity_poly.pdbx_strand_id
1 'polypeptide(L)'
;MSDIDSRAFFGAVLKAIACTRNHNPDESGYAEGVLAPTARIREFEKELGDRPLGPAEVDQVLAWLDSTFRTKHTPAEEREHYLRRVAEVTGQTRAQAAVAA
;
A
#
# COMPACT_ATOMS: atom_id res chain seq x y z
N MET A 1 3.27 -18.98 -11.36
CA MET A 1 3.01 -17.62 -10.87
C MET A 1 1.81 -17.74 -9.96
N SER A 2 1.95 -17.44 -8.67
CA SER A 2 0.80 -17.46 -7.77
C SER A 2 -0.15 -16.34 -8.20
N ASP A 3 -1.41 -16.67 -8.47
CA ASP A 3 -2.44 -15.67 -8.69
C ASP A 3 -2.55 -14.82 -7.43
N ILE A 4 -2.35 -13.52 -7.56
CA ILE A 4 -2.54 -12.59 -6.47
C ILE A 4 -4.04 -12.45 -6.26
N ASP A 5 -4.51 -12.73 -5.05
CA ASP A 5 -5.87 -12.40 -4.67
C ASP A 5 -5.99 -10.87 -4.56
N SER A 6 -6.44 -10.24 -5.65
CA SER A 6 -6.61 -8.78 -5.74
C SER A 6 -7.48 -8.24 -4.60
N ARG A 7 -8.55 -8.97 -4.22
CA ARG A 7 -9.45 -8.54 -3.16
C ARG A 7 -8.75 -8.56 -1.80
N ALA A 8 -7.99 -9.62 -1.51
CA ALA A 8 -7.20 -9.70 -0.29
C ALA A 8 -6.12 -8.60 -0.25
N PHE A 9 -5.47 -8.32 -1.39
CA PHE A 9 -4.47 -7.27 -1.52
C PHE A 9 -5.02 -5.87 -1.21
N PHE A 10 -6.06 -5.43 -1.94
CA PHE A 10 -6.64 -4.10 -1.72
C PHE A 10 -7.24 -3.98 -0.32
N GLY A 11 -7.86 -5.05 0.20
CA GLY A 11 -8.32 -5.11 1.57
C GLY A 11 -7.20 -4.88 2.59
N ALA A 12 -6.04 -5.51 2.41
CA ALA A 12 -4.87 -5.33 3.29
C ALA A 12 -4.30 -3.90 3.19
N VAL A 13 -4.17 -3.35 1.98
CA VAL A 13 -3.68 -1.99 1.74
C VAL A 13 -4.58 -0.95 2.42
N LEU A 14 -5.88 -0.99 2.18
CA LEU A 14 -6.84 -0.04 2.75
C LEU A 14 -6.92 -0.17 4.27
N LYS A 15 -6.83 -1.40 4.80
CA LYS A 15 -6.75 -1.64 6.24
C LYS A 15 -5.50 -1.00 6.84
N ALA A 16 -4.35 -1.14 6.20
CA ALA A 16 -3.10 -0.55 6.69
C ALA A 16 -3.18 0.99 6.73
N ILE A 17 -3.77 1.62 5.70
CA ILE A 17 -4.04 3.06 5.70
C ILE A 17 -4.94 3.45 6.88
N ALA A 18 -6.04 2.74 7.09
CA ALA A 18 -7.02 3.06 8.14
C ALA A 18 -6.49 2.85 9.56
N CYS A 19 -5.70 1.79 9.78
CA CYS A 19 -5.15 1.44 11.09
C CYS A 19 -3.92 2.25 11.48
N THR A 20 -3.26 2.92 10.53
CA THR A 20 -2.07 3.73 10.82
C THR A 20 -2.46 5.15 11.23
N ARG A 21 -2.00 5.55 12.41
CA ARG A 21 -2.26 6.88 12.97
C ARG A 21 -1.63 7.97 12.11
N ASN A 22 -2.35 9.08 11.92
CA ASN A 22 -1.76 10.29 11.36
C ASN A 22 -1.04 11.06 12.47
N HIS A 23 0.27 11.24 12.33
CA HIS A 23 1.12 12.07 13.20
C HIS A 23 1.46 13.42 12.58
N ASN A 24 1.03 13.68 11.34
CA ASN A 24 1.24 14.95 10.67
C ASN A 24 0.14 15.96 11.05
N PRO A 25 0.49 17.13 11.63
CA PRO A 25 -0.46 18.17 12.00
C PRO A 25 -0.91 19.04 10.81
N ASP A 26 -0.30 18.90 9.63
CA ASP A 26 -0.68 19.66 8.43
C ASP A 26 -1.95 19.09 7.79
N GLU A 27 -3.08 19.78 8.01
CA GLU A 27 -4.38 19.41 7.45
C GLU A 27 -4.43 19.54 5.92
N SER A 28 -3.69 20.49 5.33
CA SER A 28 -3.62 20.63 3.86
C SER A 28 -2.80 19.51 3.24
N GLY A 29 -1.67 19.17 3.86
CA GLY A 29 -0.85 18.01 3.50
C GLY A 29 -1.60 16.68 3.62
N TYR A 30 -2.59 16.56 4.52
CA TYR A 30 -3.42 15.36 4.65
C TYR A 30 -4.30 15.11 3.42
N ALA A 31 -4.90 16.15 2.83
CA ALA A 31 -5.75 15.98 1.65
C ALA A 31 -4.94 15.44 0.46
N GLU A 32 -3.79 16.05 0.19
CA GLU A 32 -2.95 15.67 -0.95
C GLU A 32 -2.20 14.36 -0.72
N GLY A 33 -1.65 14.15 0.47
CA GLY A 33 -0.76 13.02 0.73
C GLY A 33 -1.44 11.80 1.38
N VAL A 34 -2.71 11.89 1.77
CA VAL A 34 -3.48 10.74 2.29
C VAL A 34 -4.77 10.52 1.50
N LEU A 35 -5.63 11.53 1.37
CA LEU A 35 -6.93 11.36 0.73
C LEU A 35 -6.80 11.07 -0.77
N ALA A 36 -6.00 11.86 -1.49
CA ALA A 36 -5.79 11.67 -2.92
C ALA A 36 -5.16 10.29 -3.27
N PRO A 37 -4.07 9.82 -2.64
CA PRO A 37 -3.53 8.48 -2.92
C PRO A 37 -4.51 7.37 -2.52
N THR A 38 -5.25 7.53 -1.42
CA THR A 38 -6.30 6.55 -1.05
C THR A 38 -7.41 6.48 -2.09
N ALA A 39 -7.83 7.63 -2.64
CA ALA A 39 -8.82 7.68 -3.71
C ALA A 39 -8.31 6.99 -4.97
N ARG A 40 -7.05 7.23 -5.36
CA ARG A 40 -6.41 6.56 -6.50
C ARG A 40 -6.35 5.04 -6.33
N ILE A 41 -6.03 4.54 -5.14
CA ILE A 41 -6.03 3.10 -4.85
C ILE A 41 -7.43 2.51 -5.10
N ARG A 42 -8.48 3.19 -4.63
CA ARG A 42 -9.87 2.73 -4.82
C ARG A 42 -10.36 2.84 -6.25
N GLU A 43 -9.93 3.86 -6.98
CA GLU A 43 -10.23 4.02 -8.40
C GLU A 43 -9.55 2.91 -9.20
N PHE A 44 -8.28 2.65 -8.93
CA PHE A 44 -7.51 1.59 -9.55
C PHE A 44 -8.11 0.19 -9.27
N GLU A 45 -8.55 -0.08 -8.04
CA GLU A 45 -9.28 -1.31 -7.69
C GLU A 45 -10.53 -1.50 -8.55
N LYS A 46 -11.28 -0.42 -8.82
CA LYS A 46 -12.47 -0.46 -9.68
C LYS A 46 -12.11 -0.67 -11.15
N GLU A 47 -11.09 0.02 -11.64
CA GLU A 47 -10.60 -0.09 -13.02
C GLU A 47 -10.05 -1.49 -13.33
N LEU A 48 -9.42 -2.12 -12.34
CA LEU A 48 -8.94 -3.50 -12.44
C LEU A 48 -10.11 -4.48 -12.67
N GLY A 49 -11.22 -4.30 -11.95
CA GLY A 49 -12.37 -5.20 -12.01
C GLY A 49 -11.98 -6.64 -11.68
N ASP A 50 -12.36 -7.57 -12.55
CA ASP A 50 -12.05 -9.00 -12.41
C ASP A 50 -10.68 -9.40 -13.01
N ARG A 51 -9.91 -8.43 -13.52
CA ARG A 51 -8.60 -8.72 -14.13
C ARG A 51 -7.58 -9.11 -13.05
N PRO A 52 -6.69 -10.09 -13.34
CA PRO A 52 -5.58 -10.39 -12.45
C PRO A 52 -4.65 -9.18 -12.26
N LEU A 53 -4.22 -8.98 -11.01
CA LEU A 53 -3.26 -7.94 -10.65
C LEU A 53 -1.84 -8.36 -11.06
N GLY A 54 -1.19 -7.54 -11.87
CA GLY A 54 0.19 -7.76 -12.31
C GLY A 54 1.23 -7.25 -11.30
N PRO A 55 2.50 -7.71 -11.38
CA PRO A 55 3.58 -7.26 -10.49
C PRO A 55 3.80 -5.75 -10.50
N ALA A 56 3.82 -5.11 -11.68
CA ALA A 56 4.01 -3.66 -11.78
C ALA A 56 2.87 -2.87 -11.11
N GLU A 57 1.66 -3.42 -11.10
CA GLU A 57 0.48 -2.80 -10.50
C GLU A 57 0.51 -2.93 -8.98
N VAL A 58 1.00 -4.06 -8.47
CA VAL A 58 1.32 -4.23 -7.05
C VAL A 58 2.32 -3.18 -6.59
N ASP A 59 3.43 -3.04 -7.32
CA ASP A 59 4.47 -2.06 -6.99
C ASP A 59 3.92 -0.63 -6.98
N GLN A 60 3.06 -0.30 -7.94
CA GLN A 60 2.40 1.00 -8.01
C GLN A 60 1.49 1.25 -6.80
N VAL A 61 0.66 0.29 -6.41
CA VAL A 61 -0.21 0.42 -5.23
C VAL A 61 0.61 0.51 -3.94
N LEU A 62 1.69 -0.26 -3.82
CA LEU A 62 2.60 -0.18 -2.68
C LEU A 62 3.32 1.18 -2.62
N ALA A 63 3.63 1.80 -3.75
CA ALA A 63 4.20 3.15 -3.77
C ALA A 63 3.21 4.22 -3.27
N TRP A 64 1.93 4.12 -3.64
CA TRP A 64 0.88 4.99 -3.09
C TRP A 64 0.69 4.79 -1.58
N LEU A 65 0.77 3.54 -1.11
CA LEU A 65 0.72 3.21 0.31
C LEU A 65 1.93 3.79 1.07
N ASP A 66 3.14 3.62 0.56
CA ASP A 66 4.36 4.18 1.17
C ASP A 66 4.29 5.72 1.25
N SER A 67 3.81 6.39 0.20
CA SER A 67 3.58 7.83 0.19
C SER A 67 2.57 8.27 1.26
N THR A 68 1.50 7.51 1.44
CA THR A 68 0.50 7.74 2.50
C THR A 68 1.13 7.65 3.89
N PHE A 69 1.98 6.65 4.12
CA PHE A 69 2.68 6.49 5.39
C PHE A 69 3.68 7.62 5.67
N ARG A 70 4.44 8.04 4.66
CA ARG A 70 5.35 9.19 4.77
C ARG A 70 4.59 10.46 5.11
N THR A 71 3.47 10.73 4.44
CA THR A 71 2.63 11.89 4.72
C THR A 71 2.08 11.86 6.14
N LYS A 72 1.69 10.68 6.64
CA LYS A 72 1.23 10.49 8.02
C LYS A 72 2.34 10.62 9.08
N HIS A 73 3.59 10.84 8.68
CA HIS A 73 4.78 10.74 9.53
C HIS A 73 4.83 9.40 10.28
N THR A 74 4.46 8.32 9.60
CA THR A 74 4.51 6.96 10.17
C THR A 74 5.97 6.57 10.40
N PRO A 75 6.35 6.08 11.60
CA PRO A 75 7.70 5.59 11.86
C PRO A 75 8.14 4.52 10.86
N ALA A 76 9.44 4.50 10.53
CA ALA A 76 9.97 3.61 9.50
C ALA A 76 9.73 2.11 9.80
N GLU A 77 9.86 1.71 11.07
CA GLU A 77 9.63 0.33 11.52
C GLU A 77 8.16 -0.09 11.37
N GLU A 78 7.22 0.78 11.74
CA GLU A 78 5.78 0.54 11.60
C GLU A 78 5.38 0.46 10.11
N ARG A 79 5.96 1.32 9.29
CA ARG A 79 5.80 1.30 7.83
C ARG A 79 6.28 -0.02 7.22
N GLU A 80 7.47 -0.49 7.62
CA GLU A 80 7.99 -1.77 7.16
C GLU A 80 7.10 -2.94 7.60
N HIS A 81 6.60 -2.91 8.84
CA HIS A 81 5.67 -3.90 9.36
C HIS A 81 4.42 -4.02 8.48
N TYR A 82 3.77 -2.89 8.15
CA TYR A 82 2.58 -2.91 7.30
C TYR A 82 2.87 -3.34 5.86
N LEU A 83 3.96 -2.86 5.25
CA LEU A 83 4.33 -3.26 3.89
C LEU A 83 4.62 -4.76 3.81
N ARG A 84 5.28 -5.33 4.84
CA ARG A 84 5.50 -6.77 4.94
C ARG A 84 4.20 -7.55 5.11
N ARG A 85 3.29 -7.06 5.97
CA ARG A 85 1.96 -7.65 6.16
C ARG A 85 1.16 -7.70 4.86
N VAL A 86 1.19 -6.63 4.06
CA VAL A 86 0.50 -6.59 2.76
C VAL A 86 1.12 -7.61 1.79
N ALA A 87 2.45 -7.74 1.76
CA ALA A 87 3.14 -8.72 0.91
C ALA A 87 2.90 -10.18 1.31
N GLU A 88 2.79 -10.46 2.61
CA GLU A 88 2.44 -11.80 3.13
C GLU A 88 1.03 -12.24 2.68
N VAL A 89 0.07 -11.31 2.68
CA VAL A 89 -1.32 -11.58 2.27
C VAL A 89 -1.44 -11.87 0.77
N THR A 90 -0.49 -11.39 -0.06
CA THR A 90 -0.48 -11.63 -1.51
C THR A 90 0.31 -12.86 -1.94
N GLY A 91 0.86 -13.62 -0.99
CA GLY A 91 1.76 -14.73 -1.31
C GLY A 91 3.07 -14.28 -1.97
N GLN A 92 3.34 -12.97 -2.00
CA GLN A 92 4.62 -12.42 -2.40
C GLN A 92 5.55 -12.43 -1.19
N THR A 93 6.10 -13.60 -0.86
CA THR A 93 7.29 -13.65 -0.02
C THR A 93 8.36 -12.84 -0.74
N ARG A 94 8.67 -11.65 -0.21
CA ARG A 94 9.59 -10.69 -0.81
C ARG A 94 10.98 -11.34 -0.96
N ALA A 95 11.24 -12.00 -2.09
CA ALA A 95 12.56 -12.46 -2.48
C ALA A 95 13.47 -11.28 -2.95
N GLN A 96 13.20 -10.06 -2.47
CA GLN A 96 13.91 -8.83 -2.84
C GLN A 96 14.19 -7.95 -1.60
N ALA A 97 14.72 -8.56 -0.55
CA ALA A 97 15.41 -7.86 0.53
C ALA A 97 16.93 -8.17 0.57
N ALA A 98 17.47 -8.81 -0.48
CA ALA A 98 18.87 -9.23 -0.54
C ALA A 98 19.56 -8.81 -1.86
N VAL A 99 19.37 -7.57 -2.32
CA VAL A 99 20.27 -6.91 -3.28
C VAL A 99 20.35 -5.42 -2.95
N ALA A 100 20.96 -5.11 -1.81
CA ALA A 100 21.59 -3.82 -1.48
C ALA A 100 22.41 -4.04 -0.20
N ALA A 101 23.41 -4.92 -0.31
CA ALA A 101 24.56 -4.98 0.60
C ALA A 101 25.79 -4.59 -0.23
#